data_AF-A0A7U6GDY9-F1
#
_entry.id   AF-A0A7U6GDY9-F1
#
_cell.length_a   1.000
_cell.length_b   1.000
_cell.length_c   1.000
_cell.angle_alpha   90.00
_cell.angle_beta   90.00
_cell.angle_gamma   90.00
#
_symmetry.space_group_name_H-M   'P 1'
#
loop_
_entity.id
_entity.type
_entity.pdbx_description
1 polymer ?
#
loop_
_entity_poly.entity_id
_entity_poly.type
_entity_poly.pdbx_seq_one_letter_code
_entity_poly.pdbx_strand_id
1 'polypeptide(L)'
;MKIKFKSFADLKEKANSSGLSLSKFLIYYEALNEGKDEEFVINRMDKTLYAMEEAIEKGLRNKNISKTGFVNGWAYQLKEYISNNSFHLLSPEFTEVILNTIAVSEMNACMGRIVAAPTAGSCGVLPGSLITIAKLKGVERQKLIEALFVAGGIGEVFLNLASLSGARHGCQAEVGAASSMASGAIVSLFSDDIDKIESASAFALKNVLGLVCDPIGGFVEIPCIKRNVMGAVNAIASAQMALAGINTIIPLDEVIIAMKRIGERLPLELRETGEGGIAATETAKRLLQKFKERQE
;
A
#
# COMPACT_ATOMS: atom_id res chain seq x y z
N MET A 1 26.09 -12.21 -13.86
CA MET A 1 25.25 -11.47 -14.82
C MET A 1 24.01 -11.02 -14.06
N LYS A 2 23.63 -9.72 -14.09
CA LYS A 2 22.45 -9.24 -13.36
C LYS A 2 21.17 -9.70 -14.05
N ILE A 3 20.19 -10.16 -13.28
CA ILE A 3 18.85 -10.46 -13.78
C ILE A 3 18.08 -9.15 -13.90
N LYS A 4 17.26 -9.02 -14.93
CA LYS A 4 16.31 -7.90 -15.09
C LYS A 4 14.99 -8.47 -15.60
N PHE A 5 13.87 -7.97 -15.08
CA PHE A 5 12.55 -8.18 -15.67
C PHE A 5 11.92 -6.83 -15.99
N LYS A 6 11.10 -6.76 -17.05
CA LYS A 6 10.47 -5.50 -17.51
C LYS A 6 8.98 -5.40 -17.17
N SER A 7 8.34 -6.54 -16.89
CA SER A 7 6.91 -6.64 -16.68
C SER A 7 6.61 -7.84 -15.77
N PHE A 8 5.37 -7.97 -15.31
CA PHE A 8 4.93 -9.12 -14.52
C PHE A 8 4.96 -10.40 -15.34
N ALA A 9 4.59 -10.37 -16.62
CA ALA A 9 4.72 -11.52 -17.51
C ALA A 9 6.17 -12.02 -17.62
N ASP A 10 7.14 -11.12 -17.76
CA ASP A 10 8.58 -11.43 -17.81
C ASP A 10 9.10 -11.95 -16.44
N LEU A 11 8.61 -11.39 -15.34
CA LEU A 11 8.89 -11.88 -13.99
C LEU A 11 8.36 -13.31 -13.79
N LYS A 12 7.12 -13.57 -14.20
CA LYS A 12 6.48 -14.89 -14.13
C LYS A 12 7.24 -15.93 -14.95
N GLU A 13 7.62 -15.60 -16.19
CA GLU A 13 8.38 -16.50 -17.05
C GLU A 13 9.72 -16.91 -16.42
N LYS A 14 10.45 -15.95 -15.84
CA LYS A 14 11.74 -16.21 -15.17
C LYS A 14 11.59 -17.03 -13.89
N ALA A 15 10.60 -16.72 -13.06
CA ALA A 15 10.31 -17.50 -11.87
C ALA A 15 10.01 -18.95 -12.24
N ASN A 16 9.09 -19.18 -13.20
CA ASN A 16 8.75 -20.51 -13.69
C ASN A 16 9.96 -21.26 -14.28
N SER A 17 10.78 -20.58 -15.07
CA SER A 17 11.98 -21.16 -15.68
C SER A 17 13.04 -21.55 -14.64
N SER A 18 13.04 -20.91 -13.47
CA SER A 18 13.97 -21.24 -12.37
C SER A 18 13.53 -22.45 -11.53
N GLY A 19 12.24 -22.83 -11.60
CA GLY A 19 11.65 -23.85 -10.73
C GLY A 19 11.46 -23.41 -9.27
N LEU A 20 11.71 -22.14 -8.94
CA LEU A 20 11.50 -21.55 -7.62
C LEU A 20 10.08 -20.94 -7.51
N SER A 21 9.54 -20.88 -6.29
CA SER A 21 8.38 -20.03 -6.03
C SER A 21 8.73 -18.55 -6.27
N LEU A 22 7.72 -17.71 -6.51
CA LEU A 22 7.96 -16.30 -6.82
C LEU A 22 8.76 -15.58 -5.72
N SER A 23 8.47 -15.85 -4.45
CA SER A 23 9.19 -15.24 -3.32
C SER A 23 10.66 -15.65 -3.30
N LYS A 24 10.96 -16.94 -3.49
CA LYS A 24 12.34 -17.45 -3.53
C LYS A 24 13.10 -16.94 -4.75
N PHE A 25 12.44 -16.87 -5.90
CA PHE A 25 13.03 -16.25 -7.10
C PHE A 25 13.39 -14.78 -6.85
N LEU A 26 12.51 -14.01 -6.19
CA LEU A 26 12.76 -12.59 -5.90
C LEU A 26 13.87 -12.37 -4.86
N ILE A 27 14.02 -13.27 -3.89
CA ILE A 27 15.16 -13.26 -2.96
C ILE A 27 16.48 -13.51 -3.71
N TYR A 28 16.50 -14.57 -4.52
CA TYR A 28 17.66 -14.91 -5.36
C TYR A 28 18.02 -13.77 -6.32
N TYR A 29 17.00 -13.18 -6.96
CA TYR A 29 17.11 -12.03 -7.84
C TYR A 29 17.80 -10.83 -7.15
N GLU A 30 17.29 -10.45 -5.97
CA GLU A 30 17.82 -9.31 -5.20
C GLU A 30 19.28 -9.57 -4.80
N ALA A 31 19.56 -10.74 -4.22
CA ALA A 31 20.89 -11.15 -3.79
C ALA A 31 21.91 -11.10 -4.94
N LEU A 32 21.56 -11.70 -6.09
CA LEU A 32 22.41 -11.71 -7.28
C LEU A 32 22.66 -10.31 -7.84
N ASN A 33 21.63 -9.45 -7.87
CA ASN A 33 21.74 -8.10 -8.43
C ASN A 33 22.54 -7.14 -7.55
N GLU A 34 22.56 -7.38 -6.24
CA GLU A 34 23.39 -6.65 -5.29
C GLU A 34 24.79 -7.24 -5.08
N GLY A 35 25.04 -8.46 -5.59
CA GLY A 35 26.28 -9.18 -5.31
C GLY A 35 26.40 -9.54 -3.83
N LYS A 36 25.27 -9.91 -3.22
CA LYS A 36 25.13 -10.31 -1.82
C LYS A 36 24.59 -11.74 -1.74
N ASP A 37 24.68 -12.30 -0.55
CA ASP A 37 24.06 -13.55 -0.13
C ASP A 37 22.56 -13.34 0.18
N GLU A 38 21.78 -14.42 0.02
CA GLU A 38 20.34 -14.40 0.31
C GLU A 38 20.04 -14.04 1.77
N GLU A 39 20.87 -14.52 2.70
CA GLU A 39 20.74 -14.21 4.12
C GLU A 39 20.86 -12.71 4.40
N PHE A 40 21.79 -12.01 3.73
CA PHE A 40 21.94 -10.56 3.88
C PHE A 40 20.69 -9.79 3.43
N VAL A 41 20.13 -10.12 2.26
CA VAL A 41 18.93 -9.42 1.76
C VAL A 41 17.70 -9.76 2.59
N ILE A 42 17.56 -11.00 3.08
CA ILE A 42 16.50 -11.42 4.01
C ILE A 42 16.60 -10.63 5.31
N ASN A 43 17.80 -10.56 5.91
CA ASN A 43 18.03 -9.80 7.15
C ASN A 43 17.77 -8.30 6.98
N ARG A 44 18.02 -7.73 5.79
CA ARG A 44 17.66 -6.35 5.48
C ARG A 44 16.15 -6.18 5.38
N MET A 45 15.46 -7.08 4.69
CA MET A 45 14.00 -7.06 4.59
C MET A 45 13.34 -7.22 5.97
N ASP A 46 13.93 -8.03 6.86
CA ASP A 46 13.48 -8.18 8.24
C ASP A 46 13.53 -6.87 9.04
N LYS A 47 14.58 -6.06 8.83
CA LYS A 47 14.67 -4.70 9.42
C LYS A 47 13.59 -3.77 8.87
N THR A 48 13.25 -3.90 7.58
CA THR A 48 12.15 -3.15 6.96
C THR A 48 10.80 -3.56 7.57
N LEU A 49 10.56 -4.87 7.73
CA LEU A 49 9.38 -5.40 8.41
C LEU A 49 9.28 -4.89 9.84
N TYR A 50 10.38 -4.93 10.60
CA TYR A 50 10.42 -4.41 11.96
C TYR A 50 10.06 -2.92 12.02
N ALA A 51 10.54 -2.10 11.08
CA ALA A 51 10.19 -0.69 11.02
C ALA A 51 8.69 -0.46 10.72
N MET A 52 8.07 -1.33 9.91
CA MET A 52 6.62 -1.31 9.67
C MET A 52 5.83 -1.71 10.93
N GLU A 53 6.25 -2.76 11.62
CA GLU A 53 5.64 -3.22 12.89
C GLU A 53 5.74 -2.12 13.96
N GLU A 54 6.90 -1.47 14.08
CA GLU A 54 7.11 -0.38 15.02
C GLU A 54 6.21 0.84 14.71
N ALA A 55 5.98 1.14 13.42
CA ALA A 55 5.07 2.21 13.03
C ALA A 55 3.62 1.93 13.46
N ILE A 56 3.17 0.68 13.37
CA ILE A 56 1.86 0.26 13.91
C ILE A 56 1.83 0.46 15.43
N GLU A 57 2.81 -0.09 16.15
CA GLU A 57 2.87 -0.03 17.62
C GLU A 57 2.86 1.43 18.12
N LYS A 58 3.72 2.28 17.54
CA LYS A 58 3.81 3.70 17.92
C LYS A 58 2.53 4.44 17.57
N GLY A 59 1.94 4.17 16.41
CA GLY A 59 0.67 4.77 15.98
C GLY A 59 -0.50 4.43 16.91
N LEU A 60 -0.45 3.28 17.60
CA LEU A 60 -1.48 2.85 18.55
C LEU A 60 -1.23 3.24 20.01
N ARG A 61 -0.03 3.71 20.34
CA ARG A 61 0.39 4.00 21.72
C ARG A 61 -0.27 5.28 22.26
N ASN A 62 -0.26 6.35 21.46
CA ASN A 62 -0.71 7.67 21.89
C ASN A 62 -1.69 8.27 20.87
N LYS A 63 -2.44 9.28 21.32
CA LYS A 63 -3.23 10.12 20.43
C LYS A 63 -2.30 10.98 19.56
N ASN A 64 -2.30 10.73 18.24
CA ASN A 64 -1.45 11.44 17.29
C ASN A 64 -2.16 12.67 16.72
N ILE A 65 -1.54 13.85 16.86
CA ILE A 65 -2.10 15.12 16.36
C ILE A 65 -1.11 15.72 15.37
N SER A 66 -1.54 15.86 14.12
CA SER A 66 -0.76 16.50 13.05
C SER A 66 -0.50 17.97 13.33
N LYS A 67 0.55 18.53 12.73
CA LYS A 67 0.87 19.97 12.82
C LYS A 67 -0.27 20.86 12.29
N THR A 68 -0.99 20.40 11.28
CA THR A 68 -2.16 21.10 10.72
C THR A 68 -3.35 21.11 11.70
N GLY A 69 -3.43 20.08 12.55
CA GLY A 69 -4.57 19.76 13.40
C GLY A 69 -5.72 19.06 12.67
N PHE A 70 -5.57 18.73 11.38
CA PHE A 70 -6.62 18.03 10.62
C PHE A 70 -6.74 16.57 11.05
N VAL A 71 -5.62 15.94 11.37
CA VAL A 71 -5.54 14.61 12.00
C VAL A 71 -5.43 14.78 13.50
N ASN A 72 -6.30 14.11 14.26
CA ASN A 72 -6.46 14.28 15.71
C ASN A 72 -6.76 12.95 16.42
N GLY A 73 -5.95 11.92 16.15
CA GLY A 73 -5.94 10.64 16.84
C GLY A 73 -7.12 9.73 16.51
N TRP A 74 -7.43 9.60 15.22
CA TRP A 74 -8.45 8.69 14.70
C TRP A 74 -8.14 7.21 15.01
N ALA A 75 -6.86 6.80 15.05
CA ALA A 75 -6.51 5.44 15.48
C ALA A 75 -6.92 5.21 16.94
N TYR A 76 -6.66 6.20 17.81
CA TYR A 76 -7.06 6.15 19.22
C TYR A 76 -8.58 6.13 19.37
N GLN A 77 -9.30 7.00 18.64
CA GLN A 77 -10.77 7.03 18.64
C GLN A 77 -11.38 5.69 18.22
N LEU A 78 -10.84 5.06 17.17
CA LEU A 78 -11.31 3.75 16.72
C LEU A 78 -11.01 2.67 17.77
N LYS A 79 -9.82 2.69 18.38
CA LYS A 79 -9.43 1.76 19.45
C LYS A 79 -10.38 1.86 20.66
N GLU A 80 -10.71 3.07 21.09
CA GLU A 80 -11.68 3.31 22.16
C GLU A 80 -13.08 2.82 21.77
N TYR A 81 -13.53 3.12 20.55
CA TYR A 81 -14.82 2.63 20.05
C TYR A 81 -14.90 1.10 20.12
N ILE A 82 -13.85 0.39 19.69
CA ILE A 82 -13.79 -1.08 19.72
C ILE A 82 -13.81 -1.61 21.16
N SER A 83 -13.10 -0.96 22.08
CA SER A 83 -12.99 -1.42 23.48
C SER A 83 -14.26 -1.16 24.29
N ASN A 84 -15.00 -0.10 23.97
CA ASN A 84 -16.14 0.37 24.78
C ASN A 84 -17.51 -0.04 24.24
N ASN A 85 -17.59 -0.66 23.05
CA ASN A 85 -18.85 -1.05 22.43
C ASN A 85 -18.88 -2.55 22.16
N SER A 86 -20.03 -3.17 22.39
CA SER A 86 -20.26 -4.59 22.06
C SER A 86 -20.68 -4.81 20.61
N PHE A 87 -21.23 -3.78 19.95
CA PHE A 87 -21.63 -3.83 18.56
C PHE A 87 -20.50 -3.33 17.65
N HIS A 88 -20.15 -4.14 16.66
CA HIS A 88 -19.23 -3.78 15.58
C HIS A 88 -19.87 -4.12 14.23
N LEU A 89 -19.75 -3.19 13.27
CA LEU A 89 -20.25 -3.40 11.91
C LEU A 89 -19.44 -4.47 11.15
N LEU A 90 -18.13 -4.49 11.36
CA LEU A 90 -17.19 -5.39 10.70
C LEU A 90 -16.68 -6.44 11.69
N SER A 91 -16.13 -7.53 11.16
CA SER A 91 -15.47 -8.53 11.99
C SER A 91 -14.27 -7.92 12.74
N PRO A 92 -13.86 -8.50 13.88
CA PRO A 92 -12.67 -8.05 14.61
C PRO A 92 -11.42 -7.96 13.74
N GLU A 93 -11.24 -8.90 12.80
CA GLU A 93 -10.10 -8.96 11.89
C GLU A 93 -10.06 -7.76 10.94
N PHE A 94 -11.17 -7.45 10.27
CA PHE A 94 -11.25 -6.29 9.39
C PHE A 94 -11.13 -4.97 10.16
N THR A 95 -11.61 -4.97 11.40
CA THR A 95 -11.49 -3.83 12.29
C THR A 95 -10.03 -3.59 12.69
N GLU A 96 -9.25 -4.64 12.98
CA GLU A 96 -7.81 -4.53 13.27
C GLU A 96 -7.02 -4.03 12.03
N VAL A 97 -7.40 -4.46 10.82
CA VAL A 97 -6.81 -3.94 9.57
C VAL A 97 -7.02 -2.43 9.46
N ILE A 98 -8.26 -1.94 9.62
CA ILE A 98 -8.56 -0.51 9.56
C ILE A 98 -7.76 0.25 10.63
N LEU A 99 -7.75 -0.27 11.86
CA LEU A 99 -7.04 0.34 12.98
C LEU A 99 -5.54 0.46 12.71
N ASN A 100 -4.88 -0.61 12.27
CA ASN A 100 -3.45 -0.63 11.99
C ASN A 100 -3.10 0.26 10.78
N THR A 101 -3.95 0.28 9.74
CA THR A 101 -3.77 1.17 8.59
C THR A 101 -3.86 2.65 8.98
N ILE A 102 -4.84 3.03 9.82
CA ILE A 102 -4.97 4.40 10.32
C ILE A 102 -3.75 4.74 11.18
N ALA A 103 -3.35 3.86 12.10
CA ALA A 103 -2.20 4.08 12.99
C ALA A 103 -0.92 4.45 12.22
N VAL A 104 -0.56 3.69 11.18
CA VAL A 104 0.62 3.97 10.35
C VAL A 104 0.45 5.26 9.55
N SER A 105 -0.73 5.49 8.98
CA SER A 105 -0.98 6.70 8.18
C SER A 105 -0.98 7.97 9.03
N GLU A 106 -1.43 7.89 10.28
CA GLU A 106 -1.34 8.98 11.26
C GLU A 106 0.09 9.25 11.70
N MET A 107 0.90 8.20 11.88
CA MET A 107 2.34 8.37 12.13
C MET A 107 2.99 9.16 11.00
N ASN A 108 2.69 8.84 9.74
CA ASN A 108 3.18 9.62 8.60
C ASN A 108 2.72 11.08 8.65
N ALA A 109 1.43 11.33 8.90
CA ALA A 109 0.88 12.69 9.04
C ALA A 109 1.55 13.50 10.17
N CYS A 110 2.06 12.81 11.21
CA CYS A 110 2.76 13.43 12.33
C CYS A 110 4.29 13.42 12.16
N MET A 111 4.80 13.19 10.95
CA MET A 111 6.24 13.12 10.64
C MET A 111 7.00 12.06 11.45
N GLY A 112 6.29 11.00 11.85
CA GLY A 112 6.85 9.82 12.48
C GLY A 112 7.62 8.95 11.50
N ARG A 113 8.40 8.01 12.03
CA ARG A 113 9.14 7.04 11.21
C ARG A 113 8.16 6.03 10.58
N ILE A 114 8.16 5.96 9.26
CA ILE A 114 7.38 5.00 8.46
C ILE A 114 8.25 4.35 7.38
N VAL A 115 7.72 3.32 6.72
CA VAL A 115 8.31 2.75 5.51
C VAL A 115 7.45 3.12 4.32
N ALA A 116 8.06 3.69 3.28
CA ALA A 116 7.35 4.00 2.03
C ALA A 116 6.93 2.71 1.32
N ALA A 117 5.67 2.63 0.91
CA ALA A 117 5.10 1.41 0.30
C ALA A 117 3.98 1.74 -0.72
N PRO A 118 4.31 2.13 -1.97
CA PRO A 118 5.63 2.53 -2.43
C PRO A 118 5.96 3.99 -2.12
N THR A 119 4.99 4.83 -1.74
CA THR A 119 5.23 6.22 -1.31
C THR A 119 4.92 6.40 0.16
N ALA A 120 5.32 7.54 0.73
CA ALA A 120 4.90 7.94 2.07
C ALA A 120 3.36 8.12 2.15
N GLY A 121 2.73 8.55 1.06
CA GLY A 121 1.27 8.75 0.99
C GLY A 121 0.44 7.47 1.05
N SER A 122 1.04 6.32 0.74
CA SER A 122 0.39 5.01 0.76
C SER A 122 0.98 4.05 1.80
N CYS A 123 1.79 4.56 2.75
CA CYS A 123 2.58 3.75 3.67
C CYS A 123 1.75 2.87 4.62
N GLY A 124 0.47 3.18 4.83
CA GLY A 124 -0.41 2.43 5.73
C GLY A 124 -1.06 1.21 5.09
N VAL A 125 -1.09 1.12 3.75
CA VAL A 125 -1.76 0.03 3.04
C VAL A 125 -1.09 -1.31 3.34
N LEU A 126 0.20 -1.44 2.96
CA LEU A 126 0.94 -2.69 3.06
C LEU A 126 1.04 -3.21 4.51
N PRO A 127 1.49 -2.43 5.52
CA PRO A 127 1.54 -2.91 6.89
C PRO A 127 0.17 -3.17 7.50
N GLY A 128 -0.82 -2.30 7.23
CA GLY A 128 -2.15 -2.46 7.79
C GLY A 128 -2.89 -3.68 7.25
N SER A 129 -2.64 -4.10 6.01
CA SER A 129 -3.22 -5.33 5.45
C SER A 129 -2.32 -6.55 5.63
N LEU A 130 -1.11 -6.56 5.06
CA LEU A 130 -0.27 -7.77 4.96
C LEU A 130 0.17 -8.28 6.34
N ILE A 131 0.73 -7.39 7.17
CA ILE A 131 1.25 -7.76 8.50
C ILE A 131 0.08 -8.18 9.41
N THR A 132 -1.01 -7.42 9.40
CA THR A 132 -2.20 -7.74 10.20
C THR A 132 -2.77 -9.10 9.82
N ILE A 133 -2.95 -9.40 8.52
CA ILE A 133 -3.46 -10.70 8.07
C ILE A 133 -2.49 -11.83 8.41
N ALA A 134 -1.19 -11.63 8.21
CA ALA A 134 -0.18 -12.63 8.58
C ALA A 134 -0.26 -12.98 10.08
N LYS A 135 -0.33 -11.97 10.94
CA LYS A 135 -0.48 -12.15 12.39
C LYS A 135 -1.79 -12.86 12.75
N LEU A 136 -2.91 -12.43 12.21
CA LEU A 136 -4.23 -13.02 12.47
C LEU A 136 -4.33 -14.49 12.01
N LYS A 137 -3.56 -14.87 10.99
CA LYS A 137 -3.52 -16.25 10.46
C LYS A 137 -2.35 -17.08 11.01
N GLY A 138 -1.58 -16.56 11.97
CA GLY A 138 -0.46 -17.29 12.57
C GLY A 138 0.65 -17.63 11.57
N VAL A 139 0.84 -16.78 10.56
CA VAL A 139 1.89 -16.95 9.54
C VAL A 139 3.26 -16.75 10.18
N GLU A 140 4.19 -17.65 9.88
CA GLU A 140 5.56 -17.57 10.35
C GLU A 140 6.28 -16.32 9.82
N ARG A 141 7.15 -15.72 10.64
CA ARG A 141 7.91 -14.52 10.30
C ARG A 141 8.66 -14.65 8.97
N GLN A 142 9.29 -15.80 8.74
CA GLN A 142 10.03 -16.06 7.50
C GLN A 142 9.15 -15.95 6.26
N LYS A 143 7.91 -16.46 6.32
CA LYS A 143 6.95 -16.39 5.21
C LYS A 143 6.43 -14.97 4.99
N LEU A 144 6.28 -14.18 6.07
CA LEU A 144 5.95 -12.76 5.97
C LEU A 144 7.07 -11.95 5.30
N ILE A 145 8.34 -12.23 5.63
CA ILE A 145 9.49 -11.63 4.96
C ILE A 145 9.50 -11.99 3.46
N GLU A 146 9.27 -13.25 3.12
CA GLU A 146 9.16 -13.72 1.74
C GLU A 146 8.03 -13.02 0.96
N ALA A 147 6.88 -12.78 1.59
CA ALA A 147 5.79 -12.03 0.97
C ALA A 147 6.14 -10.55 0.74
N LEU A 148 6.99 -9.95 1.57
CA LEU A 148 7.49 -8.59 1.31
C LEU A 148 8.39 -8.53 0.07
N PHE A 149 9.14 -9.58 -0.24
CA PHE A 149 9.84 -9.67 -1.53
C PHE A 149 8.86 -9.71 -2.71
N VAL A 150 7.74 -10.44 -2.58
CA VAL A 150 6.66 -10.43 -3.60
C VAL A 150 6.07 -9.03 -3.76
N ALA A 151 5.77 -8.33 -2.66
CA ALA A 151 5.32 -6.93 -2.71
C ALA A 151 6.34 -6.03 -3.43
N GLY A 152 7.63 -6.20 -3.12
CA GLY A 152 8.74 -5.46 -3.74
C GLY A 152 8.86 -5.73 -5.24
N GLY A 153 8.81 -7.00 -5.66
CA GLY A 153 8.84 -7.38 -7.07
C GLY A 153 7.67 -6.80 -7.87
N ILE A 154 6.45 -6.83 -7.31
CA ILE A 154 5.30 -6.16 -7.91
C ILE A 154 5.55 -4.65 -7.99
N GLY A 155 6.07 -4.02 -6.93
CA GLY A 155 6.44 -2.60 -6.93
C GLY A 155 7.46 -2.24 -8.03
N GLU A 156 8.44 -3.11 -8.28
CA GLU A 156 9.40 -2.95 -9.38
C GLU A 156 8.74 -3.04 -10.76
N VAL A 157 7.75 -3.93 -10.94
CA VAL A 157 6.94 -3.97 -12.17
C VAL A 157 6.24 -2.61 -12.40
N PHE A 158 5.66 -2.01 -11.36
CA PHE A 158 5.08 -0.67 -11.49
C PHE A 158 6.12 0.37 -11.91
N LEU A 159 7.30 0.37 -11.30
CA LEU A 159 8.38 1.31 -11.64
C LEU A 159 8.86 1.17 -13.08
N ASN A 160 8.86 -0.06 -13.62
CA ASN A 160 9.27 -0.33 -14.98
C ASN A 160 8.24 0.16 -16.03
N LEU A 161 6.96 0.15 -15.69
CA LEU A 161 5.87 0.44 -16.63
C LEU A 161 5.28 1.86 -16.48
N ALA A 162 5.32 2.42 -15.27
CA ALA A 162 4.66 3.68 -14.92
C ALA A 162 5.42 4.48 -13.85
N SER A 163 5.00 5.73 -13.65
CA SER A 163 5.42 6.52 -12.49
C SER A 163 4.48 6.26 -11.32
N LEU A 164 5.06 6.14 -10.12
CA LEU A 164 4.34 6.01 -8.84
C LEU A 164 4.03 7.38 -8.19
N SER A 165 4.16 8.49 -8.93
CA SER A 165 3.92 9.82 -8.41
C SER A 165 2.43 10.21 -8.48
N GLY A 166 1.87 10.62 -7.34
CA GLY A 166 0.52 11.20 -7.24
C GLY A 166 0.35 12.42 -8.15
N ALA A 167 1.34 13.32 -8.16
CA ALA A 167 1.39 14.49 -9.04
C ALA A 167 1.34 14.14 -10.55
N ARG A 168 1.78 12.95 -10.96
CA ARG A 168 1.81 12.56 -12.39
C ARG A 168 0.63 11.69 -12.79
N HIS A 169 0.31 10.66 -12.00
CA HIS A 169 -0.68 9.66 -12.38
C HIS A 169 -1.86 9.55 -11.41
N GLY A 170 -2.00 10.46 -10.46
CA GLY A 170 -3.05 10.42 -9.44
C GLY A 170 -2.77 9.38 -8.36
N CYS A 171 -3.66 9.31 -7.37
CA CYS A 171 -3.48 8.46 -6.20
C CYS A 171 -3.66 6.97 -6.52
N GLN A 172 -4.22 6.62 -7.68
CA GLN A 172 -4.16 5.27 -8.24
C GLN A 172 -2.70 4.75 -8.35
N ALA A 173 -1.73 5.63 -8.61
CA ALA A 173 -0.33 5.27 -8.73
C ALA A 173 0.40 5.17 -7.38
N GLU A 174 -0.23 5.60 -6.29
CA GLU A 174 0.32 5.50 -4.94
C GLU A 174 -0.42 4.44 -4.14
N VAL A 175 -1.66 4.76 -3.73
CA VAL A 175 -2.51 3.87 -2.95
C VAL A 175 -2.98 2.68 -3.77
N GLY A 176 -3.25 2.86 -5.07
CA GLY A 176 -3.62 1.74 -5.94
C GLY A 176 -2.46 0.77 -6.18
N ALA A 177 -1.26 1.30 -6.44
CA ALA A 177 -0.05 0.49 -6.50
C ALA A 177 0.22 -0.25 -5.17
N ALA A 178 0.12 0.44 -4.03
CA ALA A 178 0.26 -0.17 -2.71
C ALA A 178 -0.77 -1.27 -2.46
N SER A 179 -2.03 -1.07 -2.88
CA SER A 179 -3.10 -2.07 -2.77
C SER A 179 -2.80 -3.30 -3.64
N SER A 180 -2.30 -3.08 -4.87
CA SER A 180 -1.85 -4.15 -5.78
C SER A 180 -0.67 -4.95 -5.22
N MET A 181 0.34 -4.26 -4.68
CA MET A 181 1.50 -4.88 -4.03
C MET A 181 1.06 -5.72 -2.83
N ALA A 182 0.22 -5.15 -1.97
CA ALA A 182 -0.28 -5.82 -0.77
C ALA A 182 -1.14 -7.04 -1.12
N SER A 183 -2.00 -6.94 -2.15
CA SER A 183 -2.89 -8.04 -2.53
C SER A 183 -2.11 -9.25 -3.03
N GLY A 184 -1.14 -9.05 -3.94
CA GLY A 184 -0.29 -10.13 -4.44
C GLY A 184 0.57 -10.76 -3.33
N ALA A 185 1.11 -9.93 -2.42
CA ALA A 185 1.84 -10.42 -1.27
C ALA A 185 0.95 -11.25 -0.31
N ILE A 186 -0.29 -10.82 -0.04
CA ILE A 186 -1.24 -11.58 0.78
C ILE A 186 -1.54 -12.94 0.14
N VAL A 187 -1.74 -13.02 -1.18
CA VAL A 187 -1.94 -14.32 -1.86
C VAL A 187 -0.71 -15.22 -1.69
N SER A 188 0.50 -14.67 -1.79
CA SER A 188 1.74 -15.44 -1.63
C SER A 188 1.91 -16.06 -0.24
N LEU A 189 1.20 -15.55 0.79
CA LEU A 189 1.17 -16.19 2.11
C LEU A 189 0.43 -17.55 2.09
N PHE A 190 -0.48 -17.75 1.15
CA PHE A 190 -1.41 -18.88 1.15
C PHE A 190 -1.38 -19.70 -0.15
N SER A 191 -0.66 -19.25 -1.18
CA SER A 191 -0.54 -19.95 -2.46
C SER A 191 0.75 -19.57 -3.20
N ASP A 192 1.43 -20.58 -3.76
CA ASP A 192 2.58 -20.38 -4.65
C ASP A 192 2.17 -20.17 -6.13
N ASP A 193 0.86 -20.14 -6.41
CA ASP A 193 0.31 -19.96 -7.75
C ASP A 193 0.48 -18.50 -8.21
N ILE A 194 1.43 -18.29 -9.14
CA ILE A 194 1.75 -16.96 -9.68
C ILE A 194 0.56 -16.33 -10.40
N ASP A 195 -0.33 -17.13 -11.00
CA ASP A 195 -1.53 -16.62 -11.68
C ASP A 195 -2.55 -16.03 -10.68
N LYS A 196 -2.64 -16.61 -9.48
CA LYS A 196 -3.45 -16.03 -8.40
C LYS A 196 -2.83 -14.75 -7.85
N ILE A 197 -1.50 -14.70 -7.73
CA ILE A 197 -0.78 -13.49 -7.31
C ILE A 197 -1.05 -12.36 -8.32
N GLU A 198 -0.93 -12.64 -9.62
CA GLU A 198 -1.23 -11.69 -10.68
C GLU A 198 -2.69 -11.22 -10.62
N SER A 199 -3.62 -12.17 -10.47
CA SER A 199 -5.05 -11.89 -10.44
C SER A 199 -5.41 -10.95 -9.29
N ALA A 200 -4.89 -11.22 -8.08
CA ALA A 200 -5.11 -10.38 -6.91
C ALA A 200 -4.58 -8.95 -7.10
N SER A 201 -3.33 -8.82 -7.59
CA SER A 201 -2.73 -7.53 -7.91
C SER A 201 -3.54 -6.77 -8.97
N ALA A 202 -3.96 -7.45 -10.04
CA ALA A 202 -4.75 -6.85 -11.11
C ALA A 202 -6.14 -6.40 -10.62
N PHE A 203 -6.83 -7.19 -9.79
CA PHE A 203 -8.11 -6.80 -9.19
C PHE A 203 -7.98 -5.55 -8.32
N ALA A 204 -6.98 -5.54 -7.44
CA ALA A 204 -6.77 -4.43 -6.54
C ALA A 204 -6.53 -3.12 -7.29
N LEU A 205 -5.72 -3.14 -8.36
CA LEU A 205 -5.47 -1.96 -9.18
C LEU A 205 -6.71 -1.53 -9.98
N LYS A 206 -7.45 -2.47 -10.59
CA LYS A 206 -8.65 -2.19 -11.39
C LYS A 206 -9.70 -1.40 -10.60
N ASN A 207 -9.91 -1.74 -9.33
CA ASN A 207 -10.93 -1.13 -8.49
C ASN A 207 -10.70 0.36 -8.20
N VAL A 208 -9.51 0.89 -8.48
CA VAL A 208 -9.11 2.26 -8.17
C VAL A 208 -8.57 3.04 -9.36
N LEU A 209 -8.74 2.51 -10.59
CA LEU A 209 -8.37 3.24 -11.80
C LEU A 209 -9.12 4.57 -11.89
N GLY A 210 -8.39 5.65 -12.19
CA GLY A 210 -8.93 7.01 -12.24
C GLY A 210 -8.95 7.75 -10.90
N LEU A 211 -8.42 7.16 -9.82
CA LEU A 211 -8.35 7.84 -8.53
C LEU A 211 -7.41 9.07 -8.58
N VAL A 212 -8.01 10.26 -8.50
CA VAL A 212 -7.34 11.59 -8.49
C VAL A 212 -6.44 11.77 -7.26
N CYS A 213 -5.44 12.66 -7.30
CA CYS A 213 -4.64 13.01 -6.11
C CYS A 213 -4.84 14.48 -5.79
N ASP A 214 -5.72 14.82 -4.85
CA ASP A 214 -6.09 16.21 -4.57
C ASP A 214 -6.13 16.46 -3.05
N PRO A 215 -4.99 16.41 -2.34
CA PRO A 215 -4.94 16.56 -0.89
C PRO A 215 -5.09 18.01 -0.44
N ILE A 216 -5.72 18.22 0.73
CA ILE A 216 -5.90 19.57 1.29
C ILE A 216 -4.52 20.19 1.59
N GLY A 217 -4.20 21.30 0.93
CA GLY A 217 -2.95 22.03 1.14
C GLY A 217 -1.67 21.27 0.78
N GLY A 218 -1.77 20.20 -0.01
CA GLY A 218 -0.63 19.31 -0.30
C GLY A 218 -0.27 18.37 0.85
N PHE A 219 -0.99 18.40 1.98
CA PHE A 219 -0.66 17.59 3.15
C PHE A 219 -1.11 16.14 2.97
N VAL A 220 -0.26 15.21 3.37
CA VAL A 220 -0.51 13.76 3.30
C VAL A 220 -1.42 13.31 4.46
N GLU A 221 -2.62 13.90 4.53
CA GLU A 221 -3.55 13.78 5.64
C GLU A 221 -4.96 13.49 5.13
N ILE A 222 -5.57 14.46 4.45
CA ILE A 222 -6.93 14.38 3.90
C ILE A 222 -6.86 14.52 2.38
N PRO A 223 -7.39 13.54 1.62
CA PRO A 223 -8.07 12.31 2.03
C PRO A 223 -7.13 11.09 2.27
N CYS A 224 -5.82 11.30 2.28
CA CYS A 224 -4.80 10.24 2.21
C CYS A 224 -4.97 9.10 3.23
N ILE A 225 -5.27 9.41 4.50
CA ILE A 225 -5.45 8.37 5.54
C ILE A 225 -6.63 7.44 5.21
N LYS A 226 -7.77 8.00 4.76
CA LYS A 226 -8.94 7.18 4.39
C LYS A 226 -8.68 6.37 3.13
N ARG A 227 -7.87 6.91 2.20
CA ARG A 227 -7.46 6.17 1.00
C ARG A 227 -6.55 4.99 1.35
N ASN A 228 -5.67 5.11 2.33
CA ASN A 228 -4.91 3.97 2.83
C ASN A 228 -5.85 2.86 3.35
N VAL A 229 -6.88 3.22 4.12
CA VAL A 229 -7.89 2.26 4.61
C VAL A 229 -8.61 1.56 3.45
N MET A 230 -9.09 2.33 2.47
CA MET A 230 -9.69 1.78 1.25
C MET A 230 -8.72 0.83 0.53
N GLY A 231 -7.45 1.22 0.37
CA GLY A 231 -6.41 0.41 -0.27
C GLY A 231 -6.14 -0.90 0.47
N ALA A 232 -6.09 -0.88 1.80
CA ALA A 232 -5.88 -2.07 2.63
C ALA A 232 -7.05 -3.06 2.53
N VAL A 233 -8.28 -2.57 2.65
CA VAL A 233 -9.49 -3.40 2.53
C VAL A 233 -9.63 -3.96 1.12
N ASN A 234 -9.38 -3.13 0.09
CA ASN A 234 -9.40 -3.54 -1.31
C ASN A 234 -8.35 -4.63 -1.61
N ALA A 235 -7.17 -4.55 -0.99
CA ALA A 235 -6.12 -5.56 -1.15
C ALA A 235 -6.56 -6.93 -0.61
N ILE A 236 -7.18 -6.95 0.57
CA ILE A 236 -7.67 -8.19 1.20
C ILE A 236 -8.82 -8.79 0.40
N ALA A 237 -9.80 -7.97 0.00
CA ALA A 237 -10.93 -8.42 -0.80
C ALA A 237 -10.46 -9.01 -2.15
N SER A 238 -9.50 -8.35 -2.79
CA SER A 238 -8.89 -8.80 -4.05
C SER A 238 -8.11 -10.12 -3.88
N ALA A 239 -7.38 -10.27 -2.78
CA ALA A 239 -6.66 -11.50 -2.47
C ALA A 239 -7.62 -12.66 -2.20
N GLN A 240 -8.71 -12.42 -1.46
CA GLN A 240 -9.75 -13.41 -1.21
C GLN A 240 -10.40 -13.91 -2.51
N MET A 241 -10.71 -13.00 -3.45
CA MET A 241 -11.26 -13.36 -4.76
C MET A 241 -10.30 -14.23 -5.57
N ALA A 242 -9.01 -13.86 -5.63
CA ALA A 242 -8.02 -14.65 -6.36
C ALA A 242 -7.78 -16.03 -5.73
N LEU A 243 -7.73 -16.12 -4.39
CA LEU A 243 -7.59 -17.40 -3.68
C LEU A 243 -8.78 -18.33 -3.96
N ALA A 244 -9.98 -17.77 -4.09
CA ALA A 244 -11.20 -18.49 -4.48
C ALA A 244 -11.19 -18.99 -5.94
N GLY A 245 -10.15 -18.68 -6.72
CA GLY A 245 -10.01 -19.11 -8.11
C GLY A 245 -10.64 -18.17 -9.13
N ILE A 246 -11.01 -16.94 -8.73
CA ILE A 246 -11.42 -15.90 -9.68
C ILE A 246 -10.15 -15.37 -10.35
N ASN A 247 -10.05 -15.58 -11.66
CA ASN A 247 -8.87 -15.18 -12.43
C ASN A 247 -9.08 -13.83 -13.11
N THR A 248 -7.99 -13.07 -13.25
CA THR A 248 -8.00 -11.85 -14.05
C THR A 248 -8.09 -12.17 -15.53
N ILE A 249 -8.99 -11.49 -16.25
CA ILE A 249 -9.06 -11.57 -17.72
C ILE A 249 -8.05 -10.63 -18.38
N ILE A 250 -7.82 -9.47 -17.77
CA ILE A 250 -6.84 -8.46 -18.24
C ILE A 250 -5.59 -8.56 -17.36
N PRO A 251 -4.41 -8.93 -17.92
CA PRO A 251 -3.16 -9.11 -17.17
C PRO A 251 -2.72 -7.85 -16.42
N LEU A 252 -1.95 -8.02 -15.34
CA LEU A 252 -1.53 -6.91 -14.48
C LEU A 252 -0.78 -5.81 -15.27
N ASP A 253 0.10 -6.22 -16.18
CA ASP A 253 0.88 -5.31 -17.02
C ASP A 253 -0.01 -4.34 -17.80
N GLU A 254 -1.09 -4.85 -18.40
CA GLU A 254 -2.05 -4.03 -19.14
C GLU A 254 -2.82 -3.08 -18.22
N VAL A 255 -3.17 -3.51 -17.01
CA VAL A 255 -3.85 -2.66 -16.02
C VAL A 255 -2.93 -1.52 -15.56
N ILE A 256 -1.64 -1.76 -15.37
CA ILE A 256 -0.65 -0.73 -15.01
C ILE A 256 -0.50 0.28 -16.17
N ILE A 257 -0.46 -0.20 -17.41
CA ILE A 257 -0.41 0.67 -18.59
C ILE A 257 -1.71 1.50 -18.71
N ALA A 258 -2.87 0.91 -18.41
CA ALA A 258 -4.14 1.62 -18.37
C ALA A 258 -4.13 2.72 -17.29
N MET A 259 -3.66 2.40 -16.07
CA MET A 259 -3.46 3.36 -14.97
C MET A 259 -2.61 4.55 -15.43
N LYS A 260 -1.47 4.29 -16.06
CA LYS A 260 -0.59 5.32 -16.64
C LYS A 260 -1.34 6.20 -17.64
N ARG A 261 -1.99 5.60 -18.63
CA ARG A 261 -2.74 6.33 -19.70
C ARG A 261 -3.90 7.15 -19.14
N ILE A 262 -4.55 6.69 -18.07
CA ILE A 262 -5.58 7.46 -17.36
C ILE A 262 -4.94 8.63 -16.63
N GLY A 263 -3.86 8.37 -15.89
CA GLY A 263 -3.12 9.38 -15.13
C GLY A 263 -2.60 10.53 -16.01
N GLU A 264 -2.01 10.20 -17.16
CA GLU A 264 -1.50 11.19 -18.14
C GLU A 264 -2.63 12.08 -18.70
N ARG A 265 -3.87 11.62 -18.68
CA ARG A 265 -5.06 12.35 -19.12
C ARG A 265 -5.82 13.07 -18.01
N LEU A 266 -5.47 12.87 -16.74
CA LEU A 266 -6.09 13.63 -15.65
C LEU A 266 -5.81 15.12 -15.84
N PRO A 267 -6.81 16.00 -15.74
CA PRO A 267 -6.58 17.45 -15.68
C PRO A 267 -5.58 17.81 -14.57
N LEU A 268 -4.81 18.88 -14.75
CA LEU A 268 -3.78 19.30 -13.80
C LEU A 268 -4.38 19.61 -12.42
N GLU A 269 -5.60 20.14 -12.40
CA GLU A 269 -6.38 20.51 -11.22
C GLU A 269 -6.84 19.30 -10.40
N LEU A 270 -6.90 18.11 -11.03
CA LEU A 270 -7.24 16.83 -10.38
C LEU A 270 -6.00 15.98 -10.05
N ARG A 271 -4.82 16.58 -10.19
CA ARG A 271 -3.56 16.07 -9.66
C ARG A 271 -3.21 16.88 -8.41
N GLU A 272 -1.99 16.72 -7.91
CA GLU A 272 -1.55 17.17 -6.58
C GLU A 272 -1.53 18.71 -6.39
N THR A 273 -2.09 19.47 -7.33
CA THR A 273 -2.21 20.94 -7.27
C THR A 273 -3.21 21.42 -6.22
N GLY A 274 -4.23 20.62 -5.89
CA GLY A 274 -5.21 21.01 -4.86
C GLY A 274 -6.38 21.87 -5.38
N GLU A 275 -6.54 22.00 -6.70
CA GLU A 275 -7.36 23.05 -7.31
C GLU A 275 -8.71 22.58 -7.86
N GLY A 276 -8.89 21.27 -8.08
CA GLY A 276 -10.05 20.74 -8.81
C GLY A 276 -11.01 19.86 -8.00
N GLY A 277 -10.58 19.30 -6.86
CA GLY A 277 -11.37 18.30 -6.14
C GLY A 277 -11.72 18.70 -4.70
N ILE A 278 -11.49 17.77 -3.77
CA ILE A 278 -11.79 17.96 -2.34
C ILE A 278 -10.98 19.12 -1.72
N ALA A 279 -9.75 19.35 -2.17
CA ALA A 279 -8.90 20.44 -1.70
C ALA A 279 -9.44 21.83 -2.11
N ALA A 280 -10.19 21.90 -3.21
CA ALA A 280 -10.79 23.12 -3.73
C ALA A 280 -12.13 23.49 -3.06
N THR A 281 -12.66 22.62 -2.19
CA THR A 281 -13.94 22.85 -1.51
C THR A 281 -13.85 23.99 -0.49
N GLU A 282 -14.99 24.64 -0.23
CA GLU A 282 -15.06 25.80 0.67
C GLU A 282 -14.56 25.48 2.09
N THR A 283 -14.88 24.31 2.61
CA THR A 283 -14.38 23.89 3.92
C THR A 283 -12.87 23.65 3.91
N ALA A 284 -12.32 23.03 2.87
CA ALA A 284 -10.88 22.82 2.74
C ALA A 284 -10.11 24.15 2.67
N LYS A 285 -10.60 25.11 1.87
CA LYS A 285 -10.04 26.46 1.75
C LYS A 285 -10.01 27.19 3.10
N ARG A 286 -11.13 27.21 3.83
CA ARG A 286 -11.21 27.81 5.17
C ARG A 286 -10.27 27.15 6.18
N LEU A 287 -10.16 25.82 6.15
CA LEU A 287 -9.23 25.08 7.02
C LEU A 287 -7.77 25.44 6.74
N LEU A 288 -7.39 25.53 5.46
CA LEU A 288 -6.04 25.89 5.04
C LEU A 288 -5.71 27.35 5.39
N GLN A 289 -6.66 28.27 5.22
CA GLN A 289 -6.48 29.67 5.63
C GLN A 289 -6.23 29.78 7.14
N LYS A 290 -7.05 29.15 7.97
CA LYS A 290 -6.85 29.11 9.43
C LYS A 290 -5.53 28.46 9.85
N PHE A 291 -5.00 27.55 9.05
CA PHE A 291 -3.67 26.99 9.30
C PHE A 291 -2.58 28.03 9.00
N LYS A 292 -2.66 28.75 7.88
CA LYS A 292 -1.71 29.81 7.51
C LYS A 292 -1.68 30.94 8.55
N GLU A 293 -2.84 31.42 8.99
CA GLU A 293 -2.97 32.47 10.02
C GLU A 293 -2.37 32.07 11.38
N ARG A 294 -2.22 30.77 11.67
CA ARG A 294 -1.57 30.28 12.91
C ARG A 294 -0.04 30.17 12.79
N GLN A 295 0.51 30.27 11.59
CA GLN A 295 1.96 30.22 11.35
C GLN A 295 2.59 31.63 11.26
N GLU A 296 1.78 32.67 11.11
CA GLU A 296 2.15 34.09 11.18
C GLU A 296 2.18 34.58 12.64
#